data_AF-A0A2D9RH81-F1
#
_entry.id   AF-A0A2D9RH81-F1
#
_cell.length_a   1.000
_cell.length_b   1.000
_cell.length_c   1.000
_cell.angle_alpha   90.00
_cell.angle_beta   90.00
_cell.angle_gamma   90.00
#
_symmetry.space_group_name_H-M   'P 1'
#
loop_
_entity.id
_entity.type
_entity.pdbx_description
1 polymer ?
#
loop_
_entity_poly.entity_id
_entity_poly.type
_entity_poly.pdbx_seq_one_letter_code
_entity_poly.pdbx_strand_id
1 'polypeptide(L)'
;MLSRVAENLFWIARSIERADNVARLIDMSRRMVTLPNESGRPLTNEWSSILIAAGASGTFEGDLDTASREDAIEHLVADPANPSSIYNCIKNARENARAIRFGLTTEVWNSLNSTWNELPAQISLLRQRRSYLAEFVDWV
;
A
#
# COMPACT_ATOMS: atom_id res chain seq x y z
N MET A 1 20.65 21.16 -11.31
CA MET A 1 20.64 20.43 -10.01
C MET A 1 19.34 20.61 -9.22
N LEU A 2 18.76 21.82 -9.12
CA LEU A 2 17.47 22.06 -8.44
C LEU A 2 16.30 21.24 -8.98
N SER A 3 16.18 21.09 -10.31
CA SER A 3 15.10 20.30 -10.94
C SER A 3 15.08 18.84 -10.50
N ARG A 4 16.25 18.21 -10.33
CA ARG A 4 16.34 16.82 -9.87
C ARG A 4 15.95 16.68 -8.39
N VAL A 5 16.31 17.64 -7.54
CA VAL A 5 15.91 17.63 -6.13
C VAL A 5 14.39 17.77 -6.00
N ALA A 6 13.79 18.71 -6.73
CA ALA A 6 12.34 18.91 -6.75
C ALA A 6 11.60 17.65 -7.26
N GLU A 7 12.10 17.03 -8.33
CA GLU A 7 11.54 15.79 -8.86
C GLU A 7 11.57 14.64 -7.84
N ASN A 8 12.71 14.43 -7.17
CA ASN A 8 12.81 13.38 -6.15
C ASN A 8 11.89 13.68 -4.96
N LEU A 9 11.80 14.92 -4.50
CA LEU A 9 10.88 15.32 -3.42
C LEU A 9 9.42 15.04 -3.79
N PHE A 10 9.02 15.36 -5.03
CA PHE A 10 7.70 15.04 -5.53
C PHE A 10 7.42 13.53 -5.50
N TRP A 11 8.34 12.71 -5.99
CA TRP A 11 8.17 11.25 -6.02
C TRP A 11 8.20 10.61 -4.64
N ILE A 12 8.99 11.15 -3.69
CA ILE A 12 8.95 10.74 -2.28
C ILE A 12 7.55 10.99 -1.72
N ALA A 13 7.09 12.24 -1.74
CA ALA A 13 5.80 12.62 -1.16
C ALA A 13 4.64 11.85 -1.80
N ARG A 14 4.63 11.76 -3.14
CA ARG A 14 3.62 11.00 -3.88
C ARG A 14 3.60 9.51 -3.51
N SER A 15 4.76 8.90 -3.32
CA SER A 15 4.84 7.48 -2.99
C SER A 15 4.39 7.20 -1.56
N ILE A 16 4.76 8.06 -0.60
CA ILE A 16 4.29 7.98 0.79
C ILE A 16 2.77 8.11 0.85
N GLU A 17 2.24 9.16 0.24
CA GLU A 17 0.79 9.42 0.22
C GLU A 17 0.01 8.27 -0.40
N ARG A 18 0.55 7.65 -1.45
CA ARG A 18 -0.09 6.49 -2.09
C ARG A 18 -0.05 5.24 -1.21
N ALA A 19 1.03 5.00 -0.46
CA ALA A 19 1.08 3.89 0.49
C ALA A 19 0.00 4.05 1.59
N ASP A 20 -0.09 5.24 2.18
CA ASP A 20 -1.12 5.58 3.19
C ASP A 20 -2.54 5.40 2.61
N ASN A 21 -2.80 5.94 1.41
CA ASN A 21 -4.11 5.79 0.78
C ASN A 21 -4.50 4.32 0.53
N VAL A 22 -3.56 3.48 0.10
CA VAL A 22 -3.82 2.03 -0.07
C VAL A 22 -4.11 1.37 1.27
N ALA A 23 -3.35 1.70 2.32
CA ALA A 23 -3.58 1.17 3.66
C ALA A 23 -4.99 1.54 4.17
N ARG A 24 -5.39 2.80 4.03
CA ARG A 24 -6.73 3.29 4.38
C ARG A 24 -7.85 2.58 3.63
N LEU A 25 -7.67 2.31 2.33
CA LEU A 25 -8.64 1.55 1.54
C LEU A 25 -8.79 0.11 2.08
N ILE A 26 -7.68 -0.54 2.42
CA ILE A 26 -7.69 -1.90 2.99
C ILE A 26 -8.36 -1.92 4.37
N ASP A 27 -8.11 -0.91 5.21
CA ASP A 27 -8.78 -0.83 6.52
C ASP A 27 -10.28 -0.54 6.38
N MET A 28 -10.68 0.23 5.37
CA MET A 28 -12.09 0.44 5.05
C MET A 28 -12.80 -0.87 4.67
N SER A 29 -12.27 -1.71 3.76
CA SER A 29 -12.92 -3.02 3.49
C SER A 29 -12.96 -3.90 4.72
N ARG A 30 -11.86 -3.94 5.48
CA ARG A 30 -11.80 -4.77 6.69
C ARG A 30 -12.96 -4.44 7.63
N ARG A 31 -13.32 -3.15 7.77
CA ARG A 31 -14.46 -2.68 8.57
C ARG A 31 -15.80 -2.98 7.90
N MET A 32 -15.92 -2.80 6.58
CA MET A 32 -17.17 -3.01 5.84
C MET A 32 -17.66 -4.47 5.86
N VAL A 33 -16.76 -5.45 5.74
CA VAL A 33 -17.09 -6.89 5.86
C VAL A 33 -17.81 -7.24 7.18
N THR A 34 -17.67 -6.41 8.22
CA THR A 34 -18.27 -6.65 9.53
C THR A 34 -19.71 -6.09 9.64
N LEU A 35 -20.17 -5.29 8.65
CA LEU A 35 -21.50 -4.70 8.67
C LEU A 35 -22.55 -5.68 8.12
N PRO A 36 -23.75 -5.78 8.73
CA PRO A 36 -24.84 -6.56 8.17
C PRO A 36 -25.23 -6.03 6.79
N ASN A 37 -25.36 -6.91 5.79
CA ASN A 37 -25.88 -6.52 4.48
C ASN A 37 -27.40 -6.32 4.55
N GLU A 38 -27.82 -5.14 5.01
CA GLU A 38 -29.23 -4.78 5.14
C GLU A 38 -29.93 -4.52 3.79
N SER A 39 -29.16 -4.38 2.69
CA SER A 39 -29.66 -3.84 1.43
C SER A 39 -30.22 -4.88 0.45
N GLY A 40 -30.05 -6.19 0.71
CA GLY A 40 -30.53 -7.26 -0.18
C GLY A 40 -29.95 -7.24 -1.61
N ARG A 41 -29.01 -6.34 -1.91
CA ARG A 41 -28.30 -6.28 -3.19
C ARG A 41 -27.16 -7.30 -3.16
N PRO A 42 -26.82 -7.92 -4.31
CA PRO A 42 -25.54 -8.59 -4.44
C PRO A 42 -24.47 -7.56 -4.08
N LEU A 43 -23.72 -7.80 -3.01
CA LEU A 43 -22.53 -7.00 -2.72
C LEU A 43 -21.63 -7.20 -3.95
N THR A 44 -21.44 -6.14 -4.75
CA THR A 44 -20.23 -6.05 -5.57
C THR A 44 -19.07 -6.42 -4.67
N ASN A 45 -18.23 -7.35 -5.11
CA ASN A 45 -17.13 -7.82 -4.30
C ASN A 45 -16.29 -6.62 -3.83
N GLU A 46 -16.25 -6.42 -2.52
CA GLU A 46 -15.66 -5.23 -1.89
C GLU A 46 -14.18 -5.10 -2.24
N TRP A 47 -13.50 -6.24 -2.39
CA TRP A 47 -12.10 -6.30 -2.79
C TRP A 47 -11.89 -5.84 -4.23
N SER A 48 -12.82 -6.15 -5.14
CA SER A 48 -12.84 -5.62 -6.50
C SER A 48 -12.96 -4.10 -6.49
N SER A 49 -13.87 -3.58 -5.66
CA SER A 49 -14.10 -2.14 -5.53
C SER A 49 -12.84 -1.41 -5.06
N ILE A 50 -12.09 -2.03 -4.13
CA ILE A 50 -10.82 -1.49 -3.64
C ILE A 50 -9.71 -1.59 -4.68
N LEU A 51 -9.57 -2.72 -5.38
CA LEU A 51 -8.60 -2.87 -6.46
C LEU A 51 -8.80 -1.79 -7.53
N ILE A 52 -10.06 -1.48 -7.85
CA ILE A 52 -10.42 -0.38 -8.75
C ILE A 52 -10.09 0.98 -8.13
N ALA A 53 -10.49 1.24 -6.88
CA ALA A 53 -10.25 2.51 -6.20
C ALA A 53 -8.75 2.83 -6.00
N ALA A 54 -7.94 1.81 -5.77
CA ALA A 54 -6.48 1.90 -5.69
C ALA A 54 -5.81 2.07 -7.07
N GLY A 55 -6.57 1.98 -8.17
CA GLY A 55 -6.04 2.01 -9.54
C GLY A 55 -5.19 0.78 -9.89
N ALA A 56 -5.41 -0.34 -9.21
CA ALA A 56 -4.67 -1.59 -9.37
C ALA A 56 -5.40 -2.61 -10.28
N SER A 57 -6.59 -2.28 -10.78
CA SER A 57 -7.38 -3.18 -11.62
C SER A 57 -6.67 -3.65 -12.89
N GLY A 58 -5.83 -2.80 -13.49
CA GLY A 58 -5.08 -3.15 -14.70
C GLY A 58 -3.83 -4.01 -14.47
N THR A 59 -3.37 -4.12 -13.22
CA THR A 59 -2.18 -4.92 -12.86
C THR A 59 -2.54 -6.20 -12.12
N PHE A 60 -3.79 -6.34 -11.68
CA PHE A 60 -4.26 -7.53 -10.99
C PHE A 60 -4.45 -8.67 -11.99
N GLU A 61 -3.73 -9.78 -11.81
CA GLU A 61 -3.78 -10.94 -12.73
C GLU A 61 -5.04 -11.79 -12.54
N GLY A 62 -5.70 -11.71 -11.38
CA GLY A 62 -6.90 -12.46 -11.07
C GLY A 62 -8.17 -11.87 -11.70
N ASP A 63 -9.27 -12.62 -11.62
CA ASP A 63 -10.58 -12.10 -11.99
C ASP A 63 -11.05 -11.07 -10.95
N LEU A 64 -11.29 -9.85 -11.41
CA LEU A 64 -11.76 -8.76 -10.55
C LEU A 64 -13.11 -9.11 -9.93
N ASP A 65 -14.04 -9.74 -10.63
CA ASP A 65 -15.38 -10.01 -10.09
C ASP A 65 -15.35 -11.02 -8.94
N THR A 66 -14.39 -11.95 -8.96
CA THR A 66 -14.22 -13.00 -7.94
C THR A 66 -12.96 -12.83 -7.08
N ALA A 67 -12.36 -11.63 -7.06
CA ALA A 67 -11.13 -11.37 -6.31
C ALA A 67 -11.28 -11.74 -4.83
N SER A 68 -10.45 -12.66 -4.34
CA SER A 68 -10.47 -13.03 -2.92
C SER A 68 -9.84 -11.92 -2.07
N ARG A 69 -10.17 -11.92 -0.77
CA ARG A 69 -9.53 -11.04 0.21
C ARG A 69 -8.02 -11.19 0.19
N GLU A 70 -7.55 -12.44 0.19
CA GLU A 70 -6.15 -12.79 0.27
C GLU A 70 -5.39 -12.31 -0.97
N ASP A 71 -5.94 -12.54 -2.16
CA ASP A 71 -5.30 -12.13 -3.42
C ASP A 71 -5.26 -10.60 -3.54
N ALA A 72 -6.34 -9.91 -3.16
CA ALA A 72 -6.39 -8.46 -3.20
C ALA A 72 -5.41 -7.82 -2.20
N ILE A 73 -5.33 -8.34 -0.96
CA ILE A 73 -4.36 -7.85 0.02
C ILE A 73 -2.94 -8.10 -0.45
N GLU A 74 -2.63 -9.30 -0.94
CA GLU A 74 -1.29 -9.63 -1.45
C GLU A 74 -0.90 -8.68 -2.61
N HIS A 75 -1.83 -8.45 -3.54
CA HIS A 75 -1.62 -7.54 -4.67
C HIS A 75 -1.40 -6.08 -4.25
N LEU A 76 -2.17 -5.59 -3.27
CA LEU A 76 -2.09 -4.20 -2.81
C LEU A 76 -0.93 -3.96 -1.83
N VAL A 77 -0.46 -4.99 -1.13
CA VAL A 77 0.59 -4.84 -0.11
C VAL A 77 1.96 -5.18 -0.66
N ALA A 78 2.13 -6.36 -1.26
CA ALA A 78 3.44 -6.98 -1.44
C ALA A 78 3.79 -7.30 -2.90
N ASP A 79 2.82 -7.29 -3.81
CA ASP A 79 3.06 -7.66 -5.20
C ASP A 79 3.98 -6.65 -5.92
N PRO A 80 5.15 -7.08 -6.42
CA PRO A 80 6.05 -6.23 -7.18
C PRO A 80 5.51 -5.85 -8.56
N ALA A 81 4.55 -6.60 -9.13
CA ALA A 81 3.91 -6.31 -10.41
C ALA A 81 2.93 -5.14 -10.31
N ASN A 82 2.44 -4.81 -9.10
CA ASN A 82 1.62 -3.63 -8.84
C ASN A 82 2.51 -2.42 -8.48
N PRO A 83 2.69 -1.41 -9.35
CA PRO A 83 3.49 -0.24 -9.01
C PRO A 83 2.92 0.56 -7.84
N SER A 84 1.63 0.38 -7.52
CA SER A 84 0.89 0.99 -6.41
C SER A 84 0.85 0.15 -5.15
N SER A 85 1.51 -1.02 -5.12
CA SER A 85 1.60 -1.77 -3.86
C SER A 85 2.33 -0.96 -2.80
N ILE A 86 1.97 -1.15 -1.53
CA ILE A 86 2.64 -0.52 -0.38
C ILE A 86 4.16 -0.79 -0.44
N TYR A 87 4.55 -2.02 -0.81
CA TYR A 87 5.94 -2.38 -1.05
C TYR A 87 6.64 -1.49 -2.08
N ASN A 88 6.07 -1.38 -3.28
CA ASN A 88 6.68 -0.56 -4.33
C ASN A 88 6.66 0.93 -3.98
N CYS A 89 5.64 1.41 -3.27
CA CYS A 89 5.57 2.77 -2.79
C CYS A 89 6.70 3.11 -1.80
N ILE A 90 6.89 2.28 -0.77
CA ILE A 90 7.95 2.48 0.23
C ILE A 90 9.34 2.34 -0.42
N LYS A 91 9.51 1.37 -1.33
CA LYS A 91 10.73 1.21 -2.13
C LYS A 91 11.05 2.49 -2.90
N ASN A 92 10.09 3.01 -3.65
CA ASN A 92 10.26 4.21 -4.46
C ASN A 92 10.57 5.44 -3.60
N ALA A 93 9.90 5.60 -2.45
CA ALA A 93 10.17 6.70 -1.53
C ALA A 93 11.61 6.64 -1.00
N ARG A 94 12.07 5.47 -0.54
CA ARG A 94 13.45 5.28 -0.05
C ARG A 94 14.49 5.54 -1.14
N GLU A 95 14.28 5.02 -2.35
CA GLU A 95 15.25 5.15 -3.45
C GLU A 95 15.40 6.60 -3.90
N ASN A 96 14.30 7.34 -4.04
CA ASN A 96 14.35 8.77 -4.31
C ASN A 96 15.02 9.53 -3.15
N ALA A 97 14.71 9.19 -1.90
CA ALA A 97 15.36 9.80 -0.74
C ALA A 97 16.87 9.57 -0.70
N ARG A 98 17.33 8.38 -1.12
CA ARG A 98 18.75 8.04 -1.22
C ARG A 98 19.46 8.89 -2.27
N ALA A 99 18.82 9.11 -3.42
CA ALA A 99 19.37 9.93 -4.50
C ALA A 99 19.58 11.41 -4.12
N ILE A 100 18.78 11.91 -3.17
CA ILE A 100 18.87 13.29 -2.65
C ILE A 100 19.20 13.36 -1.16
N ARG A 101 19.95 12.39 -0.62
CA ARG A 101 20.26 12.31 0.82
C ARG A 101 20.81 13.61 1.42
N PHE A 102 21.60 14.36 0.64
CA PHE A 102 22.18 15.64 1.04
C PHE A 102 21.13 16.77 1.18
N GLY A 103 19.97 16.63 0.54
CA GLY A 103 18.87 17.59 0.56
C GLY A 103 17.73 17.23 1.54
N LEU A 104 17.91 16.19 2.36
CA LEU A 104 16.93 15.74 3.35
C LEU A 104 17.46 15.87 4.76
N THR A 105 16.56 16.14 5.71
CA THR A 105 16.89 16.06 7.14
C THR A 105 17.23 14.62 7.51
N THR A 106 18.04 14.47 8.55
CA THR A 106 18.38 13.14 9.09
C THR A 106 17.13 12.39 9.57
N GLU A 107 16.15 13.11 10.10
CA GLU A 107 14.87 12.54 10.54
C GLU A 107 14.09 11.91 9.38
N VAL A 108 13.84 12.66 8.31
CA VAL A 108 13.11 12.14 7.12
C VAL A 108 13.81 10.92 6.52
N TRP A 109 15.15 10.98 6.42
CA TRP A 109 15.93 9.85 5.94
C TRP A 109 15.78 8.62 6.84
N ASN A 110 15.94 8.81 8.15
CA ASN A 110 15.87 7.70 9.11
C ASN A 110 14.49 7.06 9.11
N SER A 111 13.41 7.84 9.08
CA SER A 111 12.05 7.31 9.00
C SER A 111 11.86 6.43 7.77
N LEU A 112 12.16 6.94 6.56
CA LEU A 112 12.04 6.16 5.32
C LEU A 112 12.92 4.91 5.29
N ASN A 113 14.15 5.03 5.79
CA ASN A 113 15.09 3.93 5.81
C ASN A 113 14.67 2.83 6.78
N SER A 114 14.23 3.19 7.98
CA SER A 114 13.72 2.25 8.99
C SER A 114 12.45 1.55 8.51
N THR A 115 11.46 2.30 8.01
CA THR A 115 10.21 1.72 7.45
C THR A 115 10.51 0.68 6.38
N TRP A 116 11.43 0.96 5.44
CA TRP A 116 11.84 -0.03 4.44
C TRP A 116 12.50 -1.27 5.05
N ASN A 117 13.36 -1.10 6.05
CA ASN A 117 14.05 -2.22 6.68
C ASN A 117 13.10 -3.11 7.49
N GLU A 118 12.05 -2.53 8.07
CA GLU A 118 11.01 -3.23 8.84
C GLU A 118 9.98 -3.93 7.94
N LEU A 119 9.67 -3.35 6.77
CA LEU A 119 8.61 -3.81 5.87
C LEU A 119 8.62 -5.32 5.57
N PRO A 120 9.75 -6.00 5.28
CA PRO A 120 9.75 -7.44 5.02
C PRO A 120 9.25 -8.27 6.21
N ALA A 121 9.58 -7.85 7.44
CA ALA A 121 9.09 -8.50 8.65
C ALA A 121 7.58 -8.28 8.82
N GLN A 122 7.10 -7.06 8.54
CA GLN A 122 5.69 -6.71 8.60
C GLN A 122 4.84 -7.52 7.61
N ILE A 123 5.28 -7.62 6.35
CA ILE A 123 4.64 -8.45 5.32
C ILE A 123 4.66 -9.93 5.72
N SER A 124 5.75 -10.41 6.31
CA SER A 124 5.85 -11.80 6.76
C SER A 124 4.85 -12.10 7.88
N LEU A 125 4.67 -11.18 8.84
CA LEU A 125 3.66 -11.30 9.89
C LEU A 125 2.25 -11.29 9.31
N LEU A 126 1.96 -10.39 8.36
CA LEU A 126 0.68 -10.31 7.67
C LEU A 126 0.31 -11.63 6.97
N ARG A 127 1.26 -12.23 6.25
CA ARG A 127 1.06 -13.52 5.56
C ARG A 127 0.85 -14.69 6.53
N GLN A 128 1.50 -14.66 7.69
CA GLN A 128 1.37 -15.71 8.71
C GLN A 128 0.08 -15.59 9.54
N ARG A 129 -0.40 -14.37 9.77
CA ARG A 129 -1.49 -14.08 10.71
C ARG A 129 -2.53 -13.18 10.06
N ARG A 130 -3.65 -13.76 9.62
CA ARG A 130 -4.77 -13.01 9.02
C ARG A 130 -5.32 -11.89 9.91
N SER A 131 -5.25 -12.06 11.24
CA SER A 131 -5.71 -11.05 12.19
C SER A 131 -4.80 -9.82 12.25
N TYR A 132 -3.55 -9.93 11.79
CA TYR A 132 -2.53 -8.87 11.84
C TYR A 132 -2.77 -7.72 10.87
N LEU A 133 -3.83 -7.80 10.05
CA LEU A 133 -4.11 -6.79 9.04
C LEU A 133 -4.36 -5.40 9.64
N ALA A 134 -5.02 -5.33 10.80
CA ALA A 134 -5.30 -4.04 11.44
C ALA A 134 -3.99 -3.38 11.91
N GLU A 135 -3.14 -4.14 12.61
CA GLU A 135 -1.85 -3.68 13.09
C GLU A 135 -0.89 -3.36 11.94
N PHE A 136 -0.96 -4.10 10.83
CA PHE A 136 -0.20 -3.81 9.63
C PHE A 136 -0.61 -2.45 9.04
N VAL A 137 -1.92 -2.20 8.86
CA VAL A 137 -2.38 -0.92 8.32
C VAL A 137 -2.05 0.24 9.25
N ASP A 138 -2.21 0.08 10.57
CA ASP A 138 -1.85 1.13 11.53
C ASP A 138 -0.34 1.43 11.58
N TRP A 139 0.51 0.47 11.15
CA TRP A 139 1.96 0.66 11.04
C TRP A 139 2.38 1.41 9.77
N VAL A 140 1.62 1.27 8.67
CA VAL A 140 1.90 1.93 7.38
C VAL A 140 1.68 3.43 7.47
#